data_AF-A0A367RZM7-F1
#
_entry.id   AF-A0A367RZM7-F1
#
_cell.length_a   1.000
_cell.length_b   1.000
_cell.length_c   1.000
_cell.angle_alpha   90.00
_cell.angle_beta   90.00
_cell.angle_gamma   90.00
#
_symmetry.space_group_name_H-M   'P 1'
#
loop_
_entity.id
_entity.type
_entity.pdbx_description
1 polymer ?
#
loop_
_entity_poly.entity_id
_entity_poly.type
_entity_poly.pdbx_seq_one_letter_code
_entity_poly.pdbx_strand_id
1 'polypeptide(L)'
;MNKDITIVPADYHFEIPEEIAKCPYCETKLHVQVHGWTEEDDGWVADSIEMVCESEPDIDDDAWDDFNESHSEMPYVYLLPVQNTVQEWINNNFRFDMEQ
;
A
#
# COMPACT_ATOMS: atom_id res chain seq x y z
N MET A 1 25.79 2.62 2.95
CA MET A 1 25.30 1.99 4.19
C MET A 1 24.33 0.93 3.74
N ASN A 2 24.62 -0.35 3.98
CA ASN A 2 23.62 -1.40 3.71
C ASN A 2 22.49 -1.16 4.69
N LYS A 3 21.33 -0.79 4.16
CA LYS A 3 20.11 -0.68 4.94
C LYS A 3 19.68 -2.12 5.24
N ASP A 4 19.39 -2.44 6.51
CA ASP A 4 18.93 -3.77 6.87
C ASP A 4 17.57 -4.01 6.21
N ILE A 5 17.54 -4.88 5.21
CA ILE A 5 16.33 -5.30 4.51
C ILE A 5 15.62 -6.37 5.36
N THR A 6 14.31 -6.21 5.55
CA THR A 6 13.48 -7.18 6.27
C THR A 6 12.79 -8.12 5.28
N ILE A 7 12.86 -9.43 5.51
CA ILE A 7 12.14 -10.42 4.71
C ILE A 7 10.78 -10.69 5.35
N VAL A 8 9.71 -10.62 4.57
CA VAL A 8 8.33 -10.87 5.02
C VAL A 8 7.62 -11.89 4.12
N PRO A 9 6.58 -12.59 4.61
CA PRO A 9 5.74 -13.44 3.76
C PRO A 9 5.07 -12.65 2.62
N ALA A 10 4.75 -13.33 1.51
CA ALA A 10 4.00 -12.73 0.41
C ALA A 10 2.65 -12.11 0.83
N ASP A 11 1.96 -12.70 1.81
CA ASP A 11 0.67 -12.22 2.34
C ASP A 11 0.80 -11.22 3.49
N TYR A 12 1.98 -10.63 3.69
CA TYR A 12 2.21 -9.65 4.75
C TYR A 12 1.37 -8.38 4.55
N HIS A 13 0.68 -7.95 5.61
CA HIS A 13 -0.10 -6.71 5.64
C HIS A 13 0.74 -5.59 6.24
N PHE A 14 0.92 -4.52 5.47
CA PHE A 14 1.69 -3.35 5.91
C PHE A 14 0.76 -2.30 6.49
N GLU A 15 1.00 -1.91 7.74
CA GLU A 15 0.56 -0.60 8.23
C GLU A 15 1.55 0.46 7.76
N ILE A 16 1.09 1.43 6.98
CA ILE A 16 1.98 2.47 6.45
C ILE A 16 2.20 3.56 7.50
N PRO A 17 3.45 3.88 7.85
CA PRO A 17 3.72 4.98 8.76
C PRO A 17 3.22 6.31 8.17
N GLU A 18 2.55 7.11 9.01
CA GLU A 18 1.92 8.37 8.60
C GLU A 18 2.91 9.41 8.05
N GLU A 19 4.20 9.31 8.40
CA GLU A 19 5.28 10.13 7.84
C GLU A 19 5.70 9.74 6.42
N ILE A 20 5.36 8.52 5.99
CA ILE A 20 5.60 8.02 4.63
C ILE A 20 4.42 8.40 3.74
N ALA A 21 3.20 8.09 4.19
CA ALA A 21 1.99 8.39 3.44
C ALA A 21 0.74 8.37 4.32
N LYS A 22 -0.29 9.06 3.85
CA LYS A 22 -1.65 9.08 4.38
C LYS A 22 -2.64 8.98 3.22
N CYS A 23 -3.89 8.63 3.50
CA CYS A 23 -4.95 8.70 2.50
C CYS A 23 -5.02 10.12 1.93
N PRO A 24 -4.94 10.31 0.60
CA PRO A 24 -4.94 11.64 0.00
C PRO A 24 -6.31 12.32 0.08
N TYR A 25 -7.37 11.57 0.40
CA TYR A 25 -8.75 12.06 0.45
C TYR A 25 -9.18 12.51 1.85
N CYS A 26 -8.73 11.82 2.90
CA CYS A 26 -9.16 12.09 4.28
C CYS A 26 -8.02 12.09 5.32
N GLU A 27 -6.77 11.95 4.89
CA GLU A 27 -5.56 12.02 5.73
C GLU A 27 -5.45 10.95 6.84
N THR A 28 -6.29 9.91 6.81
CA THR A 28 -6.18 8.76 7.73
C THR A 28 -5.07 7.79 7.32
N LYS A 29 -4.78 6.82 8.19
CA LYS A 29 -3.79 5.77 7.95
C LYS A 29 -4.16 4.92 6.73
N LEU A 30 -3.14 4.38 6.06
CA LEU A 30 -3.25 3.42 4.97
C LEU A 30 -2.73 2.05 5.39
N HIS A 31 -3.42 1.01 4.92
CA HIS A 31 -2.97 -0.39 4.96
C HIS A 31 -2.65 -0.85 3.56
N VAL A 32 -1.65 -1.72 3.41
CA VAL A 32 -1.24 -2.22 2.09
C VAL A 32 -1.08 -3.73 2.06
N GLN A 33 -1.56 -4.31 0.97
CA GLN A 33 -1.29 -5.68 0.56
C GLN A 33 -0.60 -5.66 -0.80
N VAL A 34 0.33 -6.60 -1.00
CA VAL A 34 1.01 -6.77 -2.29
C VAL A 34 0.32 -7.89 -3.05
N HIS A 35 0.01 -7.65 -4.33
CA HIS A 35 -0.67 -8.61 -5.20
C HIS A 35 0.14 -9.01 -6.42
N GLY A 36 1.28 -8.36 -6.66
CA GLY A 36 2.20 -8.68 -7.73
C GLY A 36 3.64 -8.52 -7.29
N TRP A 37 4.50 -9.44 -7.72
CA TRP A 37 5.93 -9.46 -7.39
C TRP A 37 6.77 -9.61 -8.64
N THR A 38 7.95 -9.01 -8.59
CA THR A 38 9.01 -9.19 -9.58
C THR A 38 10.27 -9.63 -8.84
N GLU A 39 11.00 -10.61 -9.37
CA GLU A 39 12.27 -11.07 -8.80
C GLU A 39 13.41 -10.14 -9.26
N GLU A 40 14.16 -9.60 -8.29
CA GLU A 40 15.38 -8.82 -8.50
C GLU A 40 16.61 -9.54 -7.89
N ASP A 41 17.81 -9.00 -8.13
CA ASP A 41 19.08 -9.59 -7.69
C ASP A 41 19.17 -9.83 -6.16
N ASP A 42 18.41 -9.06 -5.37
CA ASP A 42 18.39 -9.12 -3.90
C ASP A 42 17.08 -9.64 -3.32
N GLY A 43 16.20 -10.22 -4.15
CA GLY A 43 14.98 -10.92 -3.75
C GLY A 43 13.72 -10.42 -4.47
N TRP A 44 12.58 -10.96 -4.08
CA TRP A 44 11.29 -10.54 -4.63
C TRP A 44 10.89 -9.17 -4.07
N VAL A 45 10.48 -8.27 -4.96
CA VAL A 45 9.99 -6.91 -4.65
C VAL A 45 8.53 -6.77 -5.05
N ALA A 46 7.84 -5.77 -4.50
CA ALA A 46 6.47 -5.45 -4.88
C ALA A 46 6.43 -4.77 -6.25
N ASP A 47 5.64 -5.33 -7.17
CA ASP A 47 5.33 -4.78 -8.50
C ASP A 47 3.94 -4.14 -8.52
N SER A 48 2.98 -4.72 -7.78
CA SER A 48 1.61 -4.22 -7.68
C SER A 48 1.13 -4.27 -6.24
N ILE A 49 0.57 -3.15 -5.77
CA ILE A 49 0.04 -2.99 -4.41
C ILE A 49 -1.42 -2.55 -4.43
N GLU A 50 -2.18 -3.01 -3.45
CA GLU A 50 -3.51 -2.51 -3.10
C GLU A 50 -3.39 -1.68 -1.81
N MET A 51 -3.91 -0.45 -1.84
CA MET A 51 -3.95 0.42 -0.67
C MET A 51 -5.39 0.53 -0.17
N VAL A 52 -5.59 0.24 1.11
CA VAL A 52 -6.86 0.30 1.81
C VAL A 52 -6.84 1.46 2.80
N CYS A 53 -7.88 2.27 2.79
CA CYS A 53 -8.00 3.39 3.73
C CYS A 53 -8.52 2.88 5.08
N GLU A 54 -7.93 3.29 6.20
CA GLU A 54 -8.43 2.94 7.55
C GLU A 54 -9.90 3.36 7.75
N SER A 55 -10.36 4.40 7.06
CA SER A 55 -11.73 4.90 7.15
C SER A 55 -12.71 4.23 6.17
N GLU A 56 -12.26 3.27 5.37
CA GLU A 56 -13.11 2.54 4.44
C GLU A 56 -14.19 1.76 5.21
N PRO A 57 -15.48 2.07 5.00
CA PRO A 57 -16.55 1.35 5.64
C PRO A 57 -16.77 -0.02 4.98
N ASP A 58 -17.52 -0.91 5.63
CA ASP A 58 -18.01 -2.11 4.97
C ASP A 58 -18.88 -1.73 3.75
N ILE A 59 -18.81 -2.49 2.66
CA ILE A 59 -19.56 -2.22 1.43
C ILE A 59 -21.09 -2.21 1.61
N ASP A 60 -21.56 -2.89 2.65
CA ASP A 60 -22.98 -2.96 3.01
C ASP A 60 -23.42 -1.83 3.97
N ASP A 61 -22.51 -0.91 4.35
CA ASP A 61 -22.82 0.25 5.19
C ASP A 61 -23.42 1.40 4.36
N ASP A 62 -24.37 2.14 4.93
CA ASP A 62 -24.99 3.30 4.28
C ASP A 62 -23.96 4.40 3.93
N ALA A 63 -22.81 4.43 4.61
CA ALA A 63 -21.71 5.37 4.34
C ALA A 63 -20.83 4.99 3.14
N TRP A 64 -20.98 3.78 2.57
CA TRP A 64 -20.14 3.30 1.46
C TRP A 64 -20.23 4.19 0.22
N ASP A 65 -21.43 4.59 -0.18
CA ASP A 65 -21.63 5.37 -1.40
C ASP A 65 -20.92 6.74 -1.31
N ASP A 66 -21.06 7.43 -0.18
CA ASP A 66 -20.40 8.72 0.10
C ASP A 66 -18.86 8.57 0.17
N PHE A 67 -18.40 7.47 0.80
CA PHE A 67 -16.98 7.16 0.86
C PHE A 67 -16.43 6.93 -0.55
N ASN A 68 -17.06 6.07 -1.34
CA ASN A 68 -16.60 5.69 -2.67
C ASN A 68 -16.64 6.87 -3.65
N GLU A 69 -17.63 7.78 -3.56
CA GLU A 69 -17.65 9.00 -4.38
C GLU A 69 -16.45 9.91 -4.07
N SER A 70 -16.11 10.09 -2.79
CA SER A 70 -15.01 10.95 -2.37
C SER A 70 -13.62 10.31 -2.49
N HIS A 71 -13.52 8.99 -2.34
CA HIS A 71 -12.25 8.23 -2.35
C HIS A 71 -11.89 7.65 -3.74
N SER A 72 -12.63 8.03 -4.77
CA SER A 72 -12.32 7.73 -6.16
C SER A 72 -12.16 8.98 -7.03
N GLU A 73 -12.12 10.17 -6.42
CA GLU A 73 -11.93 11.42 -7.17
C GLU A 73 -10.51 11.47 -7.76
N MET A 74 -10.42 11.66 -9.09
CA MET A 74 -9.17 11.86 -9.83
C MET A 74 -7.98 10.98 -9.33
N PRO A 75 -8.09 9.64 -9.38
CA PRO A 75 -7.13 8.74 -8.73
C PRO A 75 -5.70 8.89 -9.30
N TYR A 76 -5.57 9.25 -10.59
CA TYR A 76 -4.27 9.53 -11.18
C TYR A 76 -3.57 10.79 -10.63
N VAL A 77 -4.33 11.70 -10.02
CA VAL A 77 -3.82 12.95 -9.44
C VAL A 77 -3.53 12.78 -7.96
N TYR A 78 -4.42 12.12 -7.23
CA TYR A 78 -4.35 12.04 -5.76
C TYR A 78 -3.79 10.70 -5.26
N LEU A 79 -4.29 9.58 -5.78
CA LEU A 79 -3.94 8.24 -5.30
C LEU A 79 -2.60 7.74 -5.86
N LEU A 80 -2.38 7.87 -7.17
CA LEU A 80 -1.20 7.33 -7.84
C LEU A 80 0.14 7.84 -7.27
N PRO A 81 0.32 9.14 -6.95
CA PRO A 81 1.56 9.62 -6.33
C PRO A 81 1.81 9.00 -4.95
N VAL A 82 0.75 8.81 -4.16
CA VAL A 82 0.83 8.14 -2.85
C VAL A 82 1.19 6.66 -3.03
N GLN A 83 0.57 5.98 -3.99
CA GLN A 83 0.85 4.59 -4.31
C GLN A 83 2.33 4.38 -4.69
N ASN A 84 2.89 5.25 -5.55
CA ASN A 84 4.29 5.20 -5.91
C ASN A 84 5.21 5.41 -4.70
N THR A 85 4.87 6.36 -3.82
CA THR A 85 5.65 6.65 -2.60
C THR A 85 5.65 5.44 -1.65
N VAL A 86 4.49 4.81 -1.48
CA VAL A 86 4.35 3.64 -0.61
C VAL A 86 5.08 2.43 -1.19
N GLN A 87 4.93 2.15 -2.49
CA GLN A 87 5.63 1.05 -3.16
C GLN A 87 7.16 1.24 -3.11
N GLU A 88 7.64 2.47 -3.35
CA GLU A 88 9.07 2.79 -3.20
C GLU A 88 9.54 2.56 -1.77
N TRP A 89 8.76 2.96 -0.77
CA TRP A 89 9.11 2.69 0.62
C TRP A 89 9.14 1.19 0.93
N ILE A 90 8.15 0.41 0.47
CA ILE A 90 8.14 -1.06 0.66
C ILE A 90 9.42 -1.66 0.05
N ASN A 91 9.70 -1.36 -1.22
CA ASN A 91 10.86 -1.93 -1.93
C ASN A 91 12.21 -1.45 -1.37
N ASN A 92 12.25 -0.30 -0.68
CA ASN A 92 13.47 0.19 -0.02
C ASN A 92 13.70 -0.39 1.38
N ASN A 93 12.78 -1.19 1.93
CA ASN A 93 12.87 -1.70 3.30
C ASN A 93 12.60 -3.22 3.39
N PHE A 94 11.90 -3.81 2.42
CA PHE A 94 11.42 -5.18 2.48
C PHE A 94 11.73 -5.99 1.22
N ARG A 95 11.82 -7.31 1.41
CA ARG A 95 11.77 -8.33 0.35
C ARG A 95 10.78 -9.40 0.74
N PHE A 96 10.26 -10.12 -0.25
CA PHE A 96 9.21 -11.12 -0.05
C PHE A 96 9.76 -12.54 -0.12
N ASP A 97 9.36 -13.36 0.85
CA ASP A 97 9.51 -14.80 0.79
C ASP A 97 8.33 -15.41 0.03
N MET A 98 8.62 -16.03 -1.10
CA MET A 98 7.65 -16.64 -1.99
C MET A 98 7.50 -18.15 -1.77
N GLU A 99 8.25 -18.73 -0.83
CA GLU A 99 8.12 -20.15 -0.47
C GLU A 99 6.93 -20.33 0.49
N GLN A 100 5.73 -20.55 -0.08
CA GLN A 100 4.54 -21.01 0.64
C GLN A 100 4.08 -22.39 0.16
#